data_AF-U6DQX5-F1
#
_entry.id   AF-U6DQX5-F1
#
_cell.length_a   1.000
_cell.length_b   1.000
_cell.length_c   1.000
_cell.angle_alpha   90.00
_cell.angle_beta   90.00
_cell.angle_gamma   90.00
#
_symmetry.space_group_name_H-M   'P 1'
#
loop_
_entity.id
_entity.type
_entity.pdbx_description
1 polymer ?
#
loop_
_entity_poly.entity_id
_entity_poly.type
_entity_poly.pdbx_seq_one_letter_code
_entity_poly.pdbx_strand_id
1 'polypeptide(L)' 'IILFLNKMDLLVEKVKTVSIKKHFPDFKGDPHRLEDVQRFLVQGFDRKRRNRSRPLFHHFTTAIDTENIRF' A
#
# COMPACT_ATOMS: atom_id res chain seq x y z
N ILE A 1 -10.22 -11.73 7.53
CA ILE A 1 -8.88 -11.57 6.92
C ILE A 1 -8.56 -10.09 6.94
N ILE A 2 -7.42 -9.72 7.53
CA ILE A 2 -6.94 -8.34 7.61
C ILE A 2 -5.60 -8.28 6.87
N LEU A 3 -5.40 -7.26 6.04
CA LEU A 3 -4.17 -7.06 5.26
C LEU A 3 -3.28 -6.01 5.95
N PHE A 4 -2.03 -6.37 6.26
CA PHE A 4 -1.03 -5.42 6.74
C PHE A 4 -0.05 -5.06 5.63
N LEU A 5 -0.03 -3.78 5.25
CA LEU A 5 0.98 -3.23 4.35
C LEU A 5 2.09 -2.63 5.21
N ASN A 6 3.11 -3.45 5.49
CA ASN A 6 4.22 -3.09 6.37
C ASN A 6 5.33 -2.29 5.65
N LYS A 7 6.27 -1.73 6.42
CA LYS A 7 7.43 -0.94 5.98
C LYS A 7 7.04 0.38 5.32
N MET A 8 6.05 1.06 5.89
CA MET A 8 5.56 2.33 5.38
C MET A 8 6.62 3.42 5.38
N ASP A 9 7.50 3.43 6.38
CA ASP A 9 8.71 4.24 6.46
C ASP A 9 9.57 4.13 5.18
N LEU A 10 9.88 2.90 4.77
CA LEU A 10 10.68 2.66 3.57
C LEU A 10 9.92 3.00 2.29
N LEU A 11 8.59 2.83 2.29
CA LEU A 11 7.77 3.20 1.14
C LEU A 11 7.79 4.71 0.92
N VAL A 12 7.66 5.51 1.99
CA VAL A 12 7.72 6.99 1.92
C VAL A 12 9.01 7.45 1.25
N GLU A 13 10.15 6.89 1.66
CA GLU A 13 11.45 7.28 1.10
C GLU A 13 11.64 6.79 -0.35
N LYS A 14 11.16 5.58 -0.67
CA LYS A 14 11.23 5.06 -2.04
C LYS A 14 10.33 5.81 -3.00
N VAL A 15 9.14 6.23 -2.59
CA VAL A 15 8.22 6.99 -3.45
C VAL A 15 8.85 8.31 -3.91
N LYS A 16 9.70 8.94 -3.10
CA LYS A 16 10.42 10.18 -3.49
C LYS A 16 11.49 9.94 -4.55
N THR A 17 12.13 8.78 -4.55
CA THR A 17 13.34 8.51 -5.34
C THR A 17 13.12 7.58 -6.53
N VAL A 18 12.15 6.67 -6.42
CA VAL A 18 11.89 5.59 -7.40
C VAL A 18 10.42 5.59 -7.79
N SER A 19 10.17 5.69 -9.10
CA SER A 19 8.82 5.61 -9.65
C SER A 19 8.33 4.16 -9.72
N ILE A 20 7.18 3.89 -9.08
CA ILE A 20 6.51 2.57 -9.14
C ILE A 20 6.11 2.18 -10.58
N LYS A 21 5.89 3.17 -11.45
CA LYS A 21 5.46 2.97 -12.85
C LYS A 21 6.47 2.16 -13.67
N LYS A 22 7.75 2.18 -13.29
CA LYS A 22 8.79 1.35 -13.92
C LYS A 22 8.53 -0.15 -13.78
N HIS A 23 7.89 -0.56 -12.69
CA HIS A 23 7.60 -1.97 -12.40
C HIS A 23 6.11 -2.31 -12.60
N PHE A 24 5.24 -1.33 -12.48
CA PHE A 24 3.79 -1.47 -12.64
C PHE A 24 3.30 -0.48 -13.70
N PRO A 25 3.37 -0.83 -14.99
CA PRO A 25 2.98 0.08 -16.08
C PRO A 25 1.48 0.44 -16.03
N ASP A 26 0.65 -0.40 -15.42
CA ASP A 26 -0.79 -0.18 -15.23
C ASP A 26 -1.12 0.87 -14.15
N PHE A 27 -0.10 1.39 -13.45
CA PHE A 27 -0.27 2.46 -12.47
C PHE A 27 -0.60 3.79 -13.17
N LYS A 28 -1.78 4.34 -12.86
CA LYS A 28 -2.32 5.57 -13.48
C LYS A 28 -2.28 6.82 -12.58
N GLY A 29 -1.78 6.70 -11.34
CA GLY A 29 -1.64 7.83 -10.42
C GLY A 29 -0.31 8.58 -10.57
N ASP A 30 -0.05 9.49 -9.64
CA ASP A 30 1.25 10.14 -9.47
C ASP A 30 2.22 9.19 -8.74
N PRO A 31 3.33 8.75 -9.38
CA PRO A 31 4.22 7.74 -8.82
C PRO A 31 5.07 8.26 -7.65
N HIS A 32 5.09 9.58 -7.45
CA HIS A 32 5.80 10.24 -6.34
C HIS A 32 4.86 10.71 -5.23
N ARG A 33 3.55 10.40 -5.34
CA ARG A 33 2.56 10.66 -4.31
C ARG A 33 2.26 9.38 -3.52
N LEU A 34 2.53 9.44 -2.22
CA LEU A 34 2.36 8.28 -1.34
C LEU A 34 0.94 7.70 -1.38
N GLU A 35 -0.07 8.57 -1.29
CA GLU A 35 -1.48 8.16 -1.27
C GLU A 35 -1.90 7.41 -2.54
N ASP A 36 -1.44 7.86 -3.71
CA ASP A 36 -1.76 7.22 -4.99
C ASP A 36 -1.13 5.82 -5.05
N VAL A 37 0.12 5.70 -4.62
CA VAL A 37 0.84 4.43 -4.52
C VAL A 37 0.17 3.49 -3.52
N GLN A 38 -0.19 3.97 -2.33
CA GLN A 38 -0.90 3.20 -1.30
C GLN A 38 -2.24 2.68 -1.81
N ARG A 39 -3.05 3.55 -2.43
CA ARG A 39 -4.35 3.19 -2.99
C ARG A 39 -4.20 2.13 -4.09
N PHE A 40 -3.18 2.27 -4.94
CA PHE A 40 -2.90 1.28 -5.97
C PHE A 40 -2.57 -0.09 -5.38
N LEU A 41 -1.73 -0.16 -4.32
CA LEU A 41 -1.40 -1.41 -3.65
C LEU A 41 -2.64 -2.08 -3.08
N VAL A 42 -3.47 -1.34 -2.32
CA VAL A 42 -4.72 -1.87 -1.74
C VAL A 42 -5.65 -2.39 -2.84
N GLN A 43 -5.83 -1.64 -3.93
CA GLN A 43 -6.62 -2.08 -5.07
C GLN A 43 -6.03 -3.34 -5.74
N GLY A 44 -4.70 -3.43 -5.82
CA GLY A 44 -4.01 -4.61 -6.35
C GLY A 44 -4.35 -5.88 -5.57
N PHE A 45 -4.34 -5.81 -4.24
CA PHE A 45 -4.75 -6.92 -3.38
C PHE A 45 -6.25 -7.19 -3.46
N ASP A 46 -7.09 -6.15 -3.46
CA ASP A 46 -8.54 -6.33 -3.52
C ASP A 46 -8.99 -6.97 -4.84
N ARG A 47 -8.33 -6.65 -5.97
CA ARG A 47 -8.60 -7.28 -7.28
C ARG A 47 -8.30 -8.78 -7.32
N LYS A 48 -7.43 -9.29 -6.44
CA LYS A 48 -7.11 -10.72 -6.39
C LYS A 48 -8.12 -11.54 -5.59
N ARG A 49 -9.04 -10.89 -4.87
CA ARG A 49 -10.06 -11.57 -4.07
C ARG A 49 -11.18 -12.13 -4.96
N ARG A 50 -11.48 -13.42 -4.79
CA ARG A 50 -12.64 -14.07 -5.44
C ARG A 50 -13.97 -13.53 -4.93
N ASN A 51 -14.05 -13.21 -3.63
CA ASN A 51 -15.24 -12.65 -3.01
C ASN A 51 -14.97 -11.21 -2.52
N ARG A 52 -15.55 -10.24 -3.25
CA ARG A 52 -15.44 -8.79 -2.98
C ARG A 52 -16.68 -8.23 -2.26
N SER A 53 -17.63 -9.07 -1.83
CA SER A 53 -18.83 -8.61 -1.12
C SER A 53 -18.53 -8.07 0.28
N ARG A 54 -17.42 -8.50 0.89
CA ARG A 54 -16.94 -7.97 2.17
C ARG A 54 -15.84 -6.94 1.95
N PRO A 55 -15.79 -5.85 2.73
CA PRO A 55 -14.70 -4.88 2.64
C PRO A 55 -13.35 -5.53 2.95
N LEU A 56 -12.28 -5.04 2.30
CA LEU A 56 -10.91 -5.41 2.62
C LEU A 56 -10.41 -4.55 3.79
N PHE A 57 -10.49 -5.10 4.99
CA PHE A 57 -9.84 -4.50 6.14
C PHE A 57 -8.32 -4.51 5.93
N HIS A 58 -7.72 -3.32 5.97
CA HIS A 58 -6.29 -3.16 5.76
C HIS A 58 -5.73 -2.06 6.66
N HIS A 59 -4.49 -2.23 7.08
CA HIS A 59 -3.74 -1.23 7.81
C HIS A 59 -2.37 -1.06 7.18
N PHE A 60 -1.90 0.18 7.18
CA PHE A 60 -0.54 0.54 6.81
C PHE A 60 0.27 0.59 8.09
N THR A 61 1.33 -0.21 8.19
CA THR A 61 2.10 -0.38 9.43
C THR A 61 3.59 -0.19 9.22
N THR A 62 4.29 0.12 10.30
CA THR A 62 5.75 0.17 10.36
C THR A 62 6.20 -0.70 11.52
N ALA A 63 6.75 -1.89 11.24
CA ALA A 63 7.07 -2.87 12.28
C ALA A 63 8.19 -2.46 13.26
N ILE A 64 8.96 -1.40 12.96
CA ILE A 64 9.94 -0.82 13.91
C ILE A 64 9.30 0.23 14.83
N ASP A 65 8.08 0.64 14.53
CA ASP A 65 7.33 1.63 15.30
C ASP A 65 6.36 0.88 16.22
N THR A 66 6.87 0.49 17.40
CA THR A 66 6.10 -0.21 18.44
C THR A 66 4.87 0.58 18.93
N GLU A 67 4.75 1.87 18.59
CA GLU A 67 3.57 2.70 18.85
C GLU A 67 2.45 2.49 17.82
N ASN A 68 2.79 2.07 16.58
CA ASN A 68 1.85 1.89 15.47
C ASN A 68 1.11 0.53 15.47
N ILE A 69 1.39 -0.32 16.47
CA ILE A 69 0.75 -1.62 16.71
C ILE A 69 -0.30 -1.54 17.84
N ARG A 70 -0.46 -0.37 18.47
CA ARG A 70 -1.51 -0.12 19.45
C ARG A 70 -2.67 0.60 18.74
N PHE A 71 -3.85 0.00 18.83
CA PHE A 71 -5.18 0.43 18.34
C PHE A 71 -5.67 -0.16 17.01
#